data_AF-A0A832EP43-F1
#
_entry.id   AF-A0A832EP43-F1
#
_cell.length_a   1.000
_cell.length_b   1.000
_cell.length_c   1.000
_cell.angle_alpha   90.00
_cell.angle_beta   90.00
_cell.angle_gamma   90.00
#
_symmetry.space_group_name_H-M   'P 1'
#
loop_
_entity.id
_entity.type
_entity.pdbx_description
1 polymer ?
#
loop_
_entity_poly.entity_id
_entity_poly.type
_entity_poly.pdbx_seq_one_letter_code
_entity_poly.pdbx_strand_id
1 'polypeptide(L)'
;MPGAPEGWPVALQIGDEIIPEALRLREMALASSAPMGTVLDAGGQIGHVMDPATGRPAPARWQLVSVTAPKAAIADALSTAGCLMTAPDLRATIAAFPGSAIARLA
;
A
#
# COMPACT_ATOMS: atom_id res chain seq x y z
N MET A 1 9.01 21.23 -8.20
CA MET A 1 10.10 20.52 -8.92
C MET A 1 9.65 20.36 -10.37
N PRO A 2 10.47 20.68 -11.39
CA PRO A 2 10.08 20.45 -12.77
C PRO A 2 9.94 18.93 -12.95
N GLY A 3 8.72 18.48 -13.26
CA GLY A 3 8.40 17.05 -13.41
C GLY A 3 9.00 16.48 -14.68
N ALA A 4 9.44 15.23 -14.63
CA ALA A 4 9.70 14.44 -15.84
C ALA A 4 8.42 14.44 -16.71
N PRO A 5 8.46 14.88 -17.98
CA PRO A 5 7.26 14.98 -18.81
C PRO A 5 6.54 13.63 -18.97
N GLU A 6 7.30 12.54 -18.96
CA GLU A 6 6.85 11.15 -18.98
C GLU A 6 6.50 10.55 -17.60
N GLY A 7 6.55 11.36 -16.54
CA GLY A 7 6.35 10.92 -15.15
C GLY A 7 7.59 10.25 -14.53
N TRP A 8 7.62 10.21 -13.20
CA TRP A 8 8.70 9.62 -12.42
C TRP A 8 8.60 8.09 -12.47
N PRO A 9 9.66 7.36 -12.87
CA PRO A 9 9.69 5.92 -12.75
C PRO A 9 9.82 5.54 -11.27
N VAL A 10 8.87 4.76 -10.77
CA VAL A 10 8.84 4.30 -9.37
C VAL A 10 9.00 2.79 -9.33
N ALA A 11 10.01 2.34 -8.58
CA ALA A 11 10.21 0.94 -8.27
C ALA A 11 9.38 0.53 -7.04
N LEU A 12 8.96 -0.74 -6.99
CA LEU A 12 8.31 -1.33 -5.82
C LEU A 12 9.19 -2.45 -5.27
N GLN A 13 9.31 -2.53 -3.95
CA GLN A 13 9.98 -3.63 -3.27
C GLN A 13 8.96 -4.51 -2.56
N ILE A 14 8.98 -5.82 -2.82
CA ILE A 14 8.12 -6.84 -2.20
C ILE A 14 9.05 -7.87 -1.56
N GLY A 15 9.18 -7.84 -0.23
CA GLY A 15 10.23 -8.61 0.44
C GLY A 15 11.62 -8.21 -0.09
N ASP A 16 12.37 -9.19 -0.61
CA ASP A 16 13.69 -8.96 -1.21
C ASP A 16 13.63 -8.67 -2.73
N GLU A 17 12.45 -8.81 -3.36
CA GLU A 17 12.28 -8.55 -4.79
C GLU A 17 12.08 -7.05 -5.06
N ILE A 18 12.90 -6.47 -5.94
CA ILE A 18 12.69 -5.12 -6.46
C ILE A 18 12.13 -5.23 -7.89
N ILE A 19 10.98 -4.62 -8.10
CA ILE A 19 10.34 -4.46 -9.41
C ILE A 19 10.70 -3.06 -9.93
N PRO A 20 11.72 -2.93 -10.79
CA PRO A 20 12.08 -1.64 -11.36
C PRO A 20 10.97 -1.12 -12.27
N GLU A 21 10.77 0.21 -12.28
CA GLU A 21 9.79 0.90 -13.13
C GLU A 21 8.37 0.29 -13.07
N ALA A 22 7.96 -0.23 -11.90
CA ALA A 22 6.65 -0.83 -11.70
C ALA A 22 5.51 0.12 -12.10
N LEU A 23 5.71 1.43 -11.89
CA LEU A 23 4.74 2.48 -12.19
C LEU A 23 5.48 3.73 -12.71
N ARG A 24 4.81 4.52 -13.55
CA ARG A 24 5.22 5.91 -13.85
C ARG A 24 4.18 6.86 -13.28
N LEU A 25 4.61 7.77 -12.39
CA LEU A 25 3.70 8.68 -11.69
C LEU A 25 3.92 10.13 -12.09
N ARG A 26 2.81 10.86 -12.29
CA ARG A 26 2.80 12.29 -12.53
C ARG A 26 1.60 12.89 -11.82
N GLU A 27 1.83 13.92 -11.00
CA GLU A 27 0.79 14.58 -10.18
C GLU A 27 -0.07 13.59 -9.36
N MET A 28 0.57 12.51 -8.89
CA MET A 28 -0.06 11.42 -8.16
C MET A 28 0.87 10.98 -7.02
N ALA A 29 0.28 10.53 -5.93
CA ALA A 29 0.98 9.87 -4.85
C ALA A 29 0.85 8.35 -4.95
N LEU A 30 1.81 7.66 -4.35
CA LEU A 30 1.82 6.22 -4.13
C LEU A 30 2.19 5.99 -2.68
N ALA A 31 1.45 5.11 -2.00
CA ALA A 31 1.79 4.63 -0.68
C ALA A 31 1.75 3.10 -0.68
N SER A 32 2.60 2.52 0.16
CA SER A 32 2.75 1.08 0.29
C SER A 32 2.72 0.70 1.76
N SER A 33 1.89 -0.28 2.12
CA SER A 33 1.80 -0.82 3.47
C SER A 33 2.10 -2.32 3.42
N ALA A 34 3.04 -2.75 4.26
CA ALA A 34 3.42 -4.14 4.44
C ALA A 34 3.15 -4.50 5.91
N PRO A 35 2.15 -5.36 6.23
CA PRO A 35 1.82 -5.70 7.62
C PRO A 35 3.01 -6.18 8.44
N MET A 36 3.93 -6.91 7.80
CA MET A 36 5.15 -7.46 8.38
C MET A 36 6.41 -6.62 8.08
N GLY A 37 6.28 -5.47 7.41
CA GLY A 37 7.43 -4.61 7.08
C GLY A 37 8.05 -3.92 8.30
N THR A 38 7.29 -3.82 9.40
CA THR A 38 7.81 -3.49 10.72
C THR A 38 7.14 -4.41 11.72
N VAL A 39 7.96 -5.05 12.54
CA VAL A 39 7.56 -6.03 13.56
C VAL A 39 7.81 -5.49 14.95
N LEU A 40 6.95 -5.87 15.89
CA LEU A 40 6.93 -5.38 17.28
C LEU A 40 7.42 -6.42 18.29
N ASP A 41 7.84 -7.60 17.82
CA ASP A 41 8.37 -8.68 18.64
C ASP A 41 9.74 -9.14 18.13
N ALA A 42 10.54 -9.75 19.00
CA ALA A 42 11.84 -10.30 18.63
C ALA A 42 11.74 -11.49 17.68
N GLY A 43 10.58 -12.18 17.64
CA GLY A 43 10.33 -13.32 16.77
C GLY A 43 9.92 -12.94 15.35
N GLY A 44 9.64 -11.66 15.07
CA GLY A 44 9.20 -11.19 13.76
C GLY A 44 7.81 -11.67 13.36
N GLN A 45 6.94 -11.97 14.32
CA GLN A 45 5.59 -12.52 14.10
C GLN A 45 4.47 -11.50 14.28
N ILE A 46 4.73 -10.39 14.97
CA ILE A 46 3.74 -9.38 15.33
C ILE A 46 3.97 -8.13 14.49
N GLY A 47 3.15 -7.94 13.46
CA GLY A 47 3.16 -6.73 12.63
C GLY A 47 2.65 -5.48 13.36
N HIS A 48 3.05 -4.31 12.87
CA HIS A 48 2.68 -3.00 13.45
C HIS A 48 1.29 -2.47 13.01
N VAL A 49 0.71 -3.01 11.94
CA VAL A 49 -0.64 -2.63 11.50
C VAL A 49 -1.66 -3.35 12.37
N MET A 50 -2.56 -2.62 13.01
CA MET A 50 -3.53 -3.18 13.96
C MET A 50 -4.95 -3.17 13.38
N ASP A 51 -5.68 -4.26 13.59
CA ASP A 51 -7.11 -4.34 13.35
C ASP A 51 -7.86 -3.60 14.48
N PRO A 52 -8.53 -2.48 14.18
CA PRO A 52 -9.25 -1.71 15.21
C PRO A 52 -10.46 -2.44 15.79
N ALA A 53 -11.03 -3.43 15.10
CA ALA A 53 -12.19 -4.16 15.59
C ALA A 53 -11.82 -5.18 16.67
N THR A 54 -10.62 -5.74 16.61
CA THR A 54 -10.16 -6.82 17.49
C THR A 54 -9.01 -6.40 18.42
N GLY A 55 -8.34 -5.29 18.14
CA GLY A 55 -7.12 -4.86 18.84
C GLY A 55 -5.91 -5.77 18.59
N ARG A 56 -5.98 -6.66 17.59
CA ARG A 56 -4.91 -7.59 17.23
C ARG A 56 -4.17 -7.11 15.98
N PRO A 57 -2.95 -7.58 15.71
CA PRO A 57 -2.27 -7.29 14.45
C PRO A 57 -3.11 -7.72 13.24
N ALA A 58 -3.01 -6.95 12.16
CA ALA A 58 -3.61 -7.30 10.88
C ALA A 58 -3.15 -8.69 10.44
N PRO A 59 -4.05 -9.50 9.84
CA PRO A 59 -3.64 -10.78 9.28
C PRO A 59 -2.60 -10.55 8.18
N ALA A 60 -1.58 -11.41 8.11
CA ALA A 60 -0.54 -11.38 7.08
C ALA A 60 -1.07 -11.90 5.72
N ARG A 61 -2.18 -11.33 5.23
CA ARG A 61 -2.83 -11.69 3.96
C ARG A 61 -1.99 -11.24 2.76
N TRP A 62 -1.38 -10.06 2.89
CA TRP A 62 -0.59 -9.41 1.86
C TRP A 62 0.82 -9.18 2.39
N GLN A 63 1.84 -9.44 1.57
CA GLN A 63 3.20 -8.96 1.77
C GLN A 63 3.30 -7.46 1.49
N LEU A 64 2.56 -6.97 0.49
CA LEU A 64 2.55 -5.56 0.11
C LEU A 64 1.19 -5.14 -0.45
N VAL A 65 0.66 -4.04 0.07
CA VAL A 65 -0.48 -3.32 -0.49
C VAL A 65 0.00 -1.96 -0.97
N SER A 66 -0.02 -1.70 -2.28
CA SER A 66 0.33 -0.40 -2.85
C SER A 66 -0.88 0.25 -3.50
N VAL A 67 -1.14 1.50 -3.16
CA VAL A 67 -2.27 2.29 -3.66
C VAL A 67 -1.76 3.62 -4.22
N THR A 68 -2.28 4.01 -5.39
CA THR A 68 -2.09 5.35 -5.93
C THR A 68 -3.31 6.22 -5.64
N ALA A 69 -3.10 7.52 -5.41
CA ALA A 69 -4.18 8.50 -5.26
C ALA A 69 -3.67 9.92 -5.57
N PRO A 70 -4.55 10.89 -5.89
CA PRO A 70 -4.13 12.29 -6.09
C PRO A 70 -3.54 12.95 -4.84
N LYS A 71 -3.84 12.41 -3.65
CA LYS A 71 -3.35 12.91 -2.36
C LYS A 71 -2.63 11.81 -1.61
N ALA A 72 -1.42 12.11 -1.11
CA ALA A 72 -0.60 11.15 -0.36
C ALA A 72 -1.32 10.58 0.87
N ALA A 73 -2.01 11.42 1.64
CA ALA A 73 -2.78 10.97 2.80
C ALA A 73 -3.88 9.96 2.46
N ILE A 74 -4.49 10.05 1.27
CA ILE A 74 -5.52 9.10 0.83
C ILE A 74 -4.87 7.78 0.40
N ALA A 75 -3.77 7.83 -0.35
CA ALA A 75 -3.02 6.64 -0.71
C ALA A 75 -2.57 5.86 0.53
N ASP A 76 -2.03 6.57 1.53
CA ASP A 76 -1.50 6.01 2.78
C ASP A 76 -2.59 5.36 3.66
N ALA A 77 -3.73 6.04 3.80
CA ALA A 77 -4.87 5.50 4.52
C ALA A 77 -5.44 4.25 3.82
N LEU A 78 -5.54 4.26 2.50
CA LEU A 78 -6.09 3.14 1.72
C LEU A 78 -5.14 1.95 1.67
N SER A 79 -3.82 2.14 1.57
CA SER A 79 -2.86 1.03 1.61
C SER A 79 -2.89 0.34 2.98
N THR A 80 -2.98 1.13 4.06
CA THR A 80 -3.08 0.59 5.43
C THR A 80 -4.41 -0.12 5.67
N ALA A 81 -5.54 0.45 5.24
CA ALA A 81 -6.84 -0.22 5.32
C ALA A 81 -6.84 -1.53 4.50
N GLY A 82 -6.20 -1.52 3.34
CA GLY A 82 -6.08 -2.69 2.47
C GLY A 82 -5.36 -3.89 3.11
N CYS A 83 -4.48 -3.67 4.09
CA CYS A 83 -3.87 -4.73 4.88
C CYS A 83 -4.91 -5.61 5.61
N LEU A 84 -6.07 -5.06 5.95
CA LEU A 84 -7.14 -5.74 6.68
C LEU A 84 -8.21 -6.33 5.74
N MET A 85 -8.20 -5.94 4.46
CA MET A 85 -9.28 -6.21 3.52
C MET A 85 -8.95 -7.37 2.58
N THR A 86 -10.00 -8.05 2.11
CA THR A 86 -9.89 -8.91 0.93
C THR A 86 -9.72 -8.03 -0.32
N ALA A 87 -9.24 -8.61 -1.43
CA ALA A 87 -9.10 -7.85 -2.67
C ALA A 87 -10.45 -7.26 -3.18
N PRO A 88 -11.58 -7.98 -3.13
CA PRO A 88 -12.89 -7.39 -3.44
C PRO A 88 -13.28 -6.21 -2.54
N ASP A 89 -13.09 -6.33 -1.22
CA ASP A 89 -13.45 -5.26 -0.26
C ASP A 89 -12.61 -4.01 -0.48
N LEU A 90 -11.30 -4.17 -0.73
CA LEU A 90 -10.41 -3.06 -1.03
C LEU A 90 -10.79 -2.37 -2.35
N ARG A 91 -11.15 -3.15 -3.39
CA ARG A 91 -11.63 -2.58 -4.67
C ARG A 91 -12.92 -1.77 -4.47
N ALA A 92 -13.87 -2.29 -3.70
CA ALA A 92 -15.11 -1.60 -3.38
C ALA A 92 -14.85 -0.30 -2.59
N THR A 93 -13.94 -0.35 -1.61
CA THR A 93 -13.54 0.82 -0.81
C THR A 93 -12.86 1.89 -1.67
N ILE A 94 -11.89 1.50 -2.50
CA ILE A 94 -11.16 2.42 -3.40
C ILE A 94 -12.10 3.11 -4.39
N ALA A 95 -13.16 2.44 -4.85
CA ALA A 95 -14.14 3.04 -5.77
C ALA A 95 -14.82 4.29 -5.18
N ALA A 96 -14.84 4.46 -3.85
CA ALA A 96 -15.36 5.65 -3.19
C ALA A 96 -14.38 6.86 -3.20
N PHE A 97 -13.15 6.68 -3.67
CA PHE A 97 -12.10 7.71 -3.68
C PHE A 97 -11.64 8.02 -5.12
N PRO A 98 -12.26 9.01 -5.79
CA PRO A 98 -11.96 9.33 -7.19
C PRO A 98 -10.47 9.52 -7.47
N GLY A 99 -10.00 8.91 -8.56
CA GLY A 99 -8.60 8.95 -8.96
C GLY A 99 -7.69 8.00 -8.19
N SER A 100 -8.21 7.21 -7.24
CA SER A 100 -7.42 6.21 -6.51
C SER A 100 -7.49 4.84 -7.20
N ALA A 101 -6.41 4.06 -7.12
CA ALA A 101 -6.34 2.73 -7.70
C ALA A 101 -5.42 1.81 -6.90
N ILE A 102 -5.69 0.51 -6.95
CA ILE A 102 -4.74 -0.51 -6.48
C ILE A 102 -3.58 -0.54 -7.49
N ALA A 103 -2.39 -0.18 -7.03
CA ALA A 103 -1.17 -0.31 -7.80
C ALA A 103 -0.61 -1.74 -7.72
N ARG A 104 -0.66 -2.35 -6.53
CA ARG A 104 -0.20 -3.73 -6.31
C ARG A 104 -0.88 -4.37 -5.10
N LEU A 105 -1.16 -5.66 -5.23
CA LEU A 105 -1.39 -6.59 -4.12
C LEU A 105 -0.44 -7.77 -4.32
N ALA A 106 0.30 -8.14 -3.28
CA ALA A 106 1.25 -9.25 -3.26
C ALA A 106 1.25 -9.90 -1.88
#